data_AF-A0A524IYI8-F1
#
_entry.id   AF-A0A524IYI8-F1
#
_cell.length_a   1.000
_cell.length_b   1.000
_cell.length_c   1.000
_cell.angle_alpha   90.00
_cell.angle_beta   90.00
_cell.angle_gamma   90.00
#
_symmetry.space_group_name_H-M   'P 1'
#
loop_
_entity.id
_entity.type
_entity.pdbx_description
1 polymer ?
#
loop_
_entity_poly.entity_id
_entity_poly.type
_entity_poly.pdbx_seq_one_letter_code
_entity_poly.pdbx_strand_id
1 'polypeptide(L)'
;NTQAVNTPGTMAERLPETALTGESPIGFGKVEVTHLSLNDGTLEGLRLMDGPAFSVQYHPEACPGPHDANAYFDSFVDLVRSLIRNGSRRPRA
;
A
#
# COMPACT_ATOMS: atom_id res chain seq x y z
N ASN A 1 -11.96 -28.00 -2.28
CA ASN A 1 -10.85 -28.85 -2.79
C ASN A 1 -10.24 -28.10 -3.98
N THR A 2 -9.41 -27.10 -3.70
CA THR A 2 -8.80 -26.27 -4.75
C THR A 2 -7.38 -26.74 -4.89
N GLN A 3 -7.07 -27.38 -6.02
CA GLN A 3 -5.73 -27.86 -6.31
C GLN A 3 -4.80 -26.65 -6.39
N ALA A 4 -3.82 -26.59 -5.49
CA ALA A 4 -2.65 -25.75 -5.68
C ALA A 4 -1.91 -26.30 -6.90
N VAL A 5 -2.07 -25.64 -8.04
CA VAL A 5 -1.26 -25.90 -9.22
C VAL A 5 0.17 -25.51 -8.84
N ASN A 6 1.00 -26.49 -8.51
CA ASN A 6 2.43 -26.31 -8.27
C ASN A 6 3.13 -26.10 -9.61
N THR A 7 2.96 -24.91 -10.19
CA THR A 7 3.85 -24.45 -11.26
C THR A 7 5.22 -24.20 -10.63
N PRO A 8 6.29 -24.89 -11.08
CA PRO A 8 7.65 -24.55 -10.67
C PRO A 8 7.97 -23.15 -11.19
N GLY A 9 8.31 -22.25 -10.27
CA GLY A 9 8.56 -20.84 -10.55
C GLY A 9 8.97 -20.12 -9.28
N THR A 10 9.68 -19.00 -9.41
CA THR A 10 10.04 -18.16 -8.25
C THR A 10 8.78 -17.57 -7.62
N MET A 11 8.81 -17.22 -6.32
CA MET A 11 7.65 -16.58 -5.67
C MET A 11 7.29 -15.23 -6.32
N ALA A 12 8.26 -14.56 -6.96
CA ALA A 12 8.04 -13.34 -7.75
C ALA A 12 7.16 -13.60 -8.98
N GLU A 13 7.24 -14.78 -9.61
CA GLU A 13 6.39 -15.16 -10.75
C GLU A 13 4.93 -15.43 -10.33
N ARG A 14 4.66 -15.52 -9.02
CA ARG A 14 3.32 -15.68 -8.46
C ARG A 14 2.69 -14.35 -8.03
N LEU A 15 3.46 -13.26 -8.07
CA LEU A 15 2.92 -11.94 -7.83
C LEU A 15 2.09 -11.49 -9.04
N PRO A 16 1.03 -10.70 -8.80
CA PRO A 16 0.21 -10.18 -9.87
C PRO A 16 1.03 -9.26 -10.78
N GLU A 17 0.92 -9.46 -12.09
CA GLU A 17 1.59 -8.61 -13.10
C GLU A 17 1.00 -7.18 -13.13
N THR A 18 -0.19 -6.99 -12.57
CA THR A 18 -0.91 -5.72 -12.55
C THR A 18 -1.23 -5.30 -11.12
N ALA A 19 -1.33 -3.99 -10.91
CA ALA A 19 -1.69 -3.43 -9.60
C ALA A 19 -3.05 -3.98 -9.13
N LEU A 20 -3.07 -4.56 -7.93
CA LEU A 20 -4.31 -5.01 -7.31
C LEU A 20 -5.08 -3.78 -6.82
N THR A 21 -6.30 -3.64 -7.32
CA THR A 21 -7.23 -2.59 -6.86
C THR A 21 -8.52 -3.22 -6.35
N GLY A 22 -9.12 -2.60 -5.35
CA GLY A 22 -10.39 -3.04 -4.77
C GLY A 22 -11.17 -1.89 -4.17
N GLU A 23 -12.42 -2.16 -3.83
CA GLU A 23 -13.27 -1.23 -3.08
C GLU A 23 -13.14 -1.51 -1.58
N SER A 24 -13.05 -0.46 -0.77
CA SER A 24 -13.11 -0.61 0.68
C SER A 24 -14.49 -1.12 1.10
N PRO A 25 -14.61 -2.26 1.83
CA PRO A 25 -15.89 -2.84 2.22
C PRO A 25 -16.71 -1.95 3.16
N ILE A 26 -16.05 -0.98 3.80
CA ILE A 26 -16.66 -0.02 4.74
C ILE A 26 -16.85 1.38 4.12
N GLY A 27 -16.76 1.51 2.78
CA GLY A 27 -17.16 2.73 2.07
C GLY A 27 -16.13 3.85 2.00
N PHE A 28 -14.85 3.61 2.30
CA PHE A 28 -13.79 4.63 2.19
C PHE A 28 -13.34 4.94 0.76
N GLY A 29 -13.86 4.23 -0.25
CA GLY A 29 -13.50 4.41 -1.67
C GLY A 29 -12.53 3.36 -2.19
N LYS A 30 -11.96 3.65 -3.37
CA LYS A 30 -11.12 2.70 -4.09
C LYS A 30 -9.70 2.68 -3.53
N VAL A 31 -9.18 1.48 -3.28
CA VAL A 31 -7.86 1.23 -2.69
C VAL A 31 -6.98 0.49 -3.70
N GLU A 32 -5.69 0.82 -3.71
CA GLU A 32 -4.66 0.15 -4.49
C GLU A 32 -3.60 -0.45 -3.57
N VAL A 33 -3.20 -1.69 -3.83
CA VAL A 33 -2.08 -2.36 -3.15
C VAL A 33 -0.77 -1.81 -3.73
N THR A 34 0.08 -1.26 -2.86
CA THR A 34 1.36 -0.67 -3.27
C THR A 34 2.53 -1.63 -3.07
N HIS A 35 2.45 -2.51 -2.06
CA HIS A 35 3.54 -3.43 -1.71
C HIS A 35 2.97 -4.81 -1.35
N LEU A 36 3.63 -5.84 -1.85
CA LEU A 36 3.40 -7.24 -1.51
C LEU A 36 4.73 -7.85 -1.04
N SER A 37 4.67 -8.67 0.00
CA SER A 37 5.80 -9.45 0.47
C SER A 37 6.26 -10.43 -0.62
N LEU A 38 7.56 -10.42 -0.92
CA LEU A 38 8.17 -11.36 -1.86
C LEU A 38 8.20 -12.80 -1.32
N ASN A 39 8.08 -12.99 0.00
CA ASN A 39 8.19 -14.30 0.62
C ASN A 39 6.89 -15.10 0.51
N ASP A 40 5.74 -14.45 0.67
CA ASP A 40 4.44 -15.12 0.80
C ASP A 40 3.28 -14.39 0.11
N GLY A 41 3.53 -13.24 -0.53
CA GLY A 41 2.50 -12.45 -1.22
C GLY A 41 1.53 -11.75 -0.28
N THR A 42 1.86 -11.60 1.00
CA THR A 42 1.05 -10.81 1.95
C THR A 42 1.08 -9.33 1.63
N LEU A 43 0.03 -8.60 2.01
CA LEU A 43 -0.09 -7.17 1.78
C LEU A 43 0.82 -6.40 2.74
N GLU A 44 1.72 -5.59 2.18
CA GLU A 44 2.66 -4.77 2.97
C GLU A 44 2.42 -3.27 2.83
N GLY A 45 1.59 -2.84 1.88
CA GLY A 45 1.26 -1.44 1.71
C GLY A 45 0.03 -1.22 0.84
N LEU A 46 -0.70 -0.15 1.13
CA LEU A 46 -1.91 0.24 0.41
C LEU A 46 -2.05 1.76 0.35
N ARG A 47 -2.73 2.26 -0.68
CA ARG A 47 -3.08 3.67 -0.82
C ARG A 47 -4.54 3.84 -1.22
N LEU A 48 -5.16 4.89 -0.73
CA LEU A 48 -6.48 5.30 -1.17
C LEU A 48 -6.35 6.11 -2.47
N MET A 49 -7.15 5.79 -3.47
CA MET A 49 -7.13 6.52 -4.75
C MET A 49 -7.97 7.79 -4.72
N ASP A 50 -9.04 7.78 -3.92
CA ASP A 50 -9.99 8.89 -3.83
C ASP A 50 -9.68 9.85 -2.67
N GLY A 51 -8.55 9.65 -1.98
CA GLY A 51 -8.19 10.47 -0.84
C GLY A 51 -6.71 10.43 -0.47
N PRO A 52 -6.28 11.39 0.35
CA PRO A 52 -4.88 11.57 0.73
C PRO A 52 -4.51 10.63 1.88
N ALA A 53 -4.52 9.32 1.64
CA ALA A 53 -4.20 8.32 2.65
C ALA A 53 -3.40 7.16 2.07
N PHE A 54 -2.40 6.70 2.81
CA PHE A 54 -1.66 5.48 2.52
C PHE A 54 -1.17 4.87 3.83
N SER A 55 -0.82 3.59 3.81
CA SER A 55 -0.21 2.90 4.93
C SER A 55 0.81 1.86 4.46
N VAL A 56 1.68 1.49 5.39
CA VAL A 56 2.65 0.39 5.26
C VAL A 56 2.51 -0.52 6.48
N GLN A 57 2.78 -1.80 6.31
CA GLN A 57 2.70 -2.81 7.38
C GLN A 57 3.98 -2.85 8.22
N TYR A 58 5.13 -2.57 7.62
CA TYR A 58 6.41 -2.53 8.31
C TYR A 58 6.64 -1.18 9.01
N HIS A 59 7.70 -1.14 9.81
CA HIS A 59 8.11 0.00 10.63
C HIS A 59 9.09 0.89 9.86
N PRO A 60 8.64 1.99 9.21
CA PRO A 60 9.52 2.86 8.44
C PRO A 60 10.53 3.62 9.30
N GLU A 61 10.31 3.72 10.61
CA GLU A 61 11.18 4.39 11.58
C GLU A 61 12.47 3.62 11.91
N ALA A 62 12.54 2.34 11.52
CA ALA A 62 13.69 1.45 11.63
C ALA A 62 14.47 1.58 12.96
N CYS A 63 14.04 0.88 14.03
CA CYS A 63 14.79 0.83 15.28
C CYS A 63 14.63 -0.50 16.03
N PRO A 64 15.51 -1.51 15.80
CA PRO A 64 16.63 -1.56 14.84
C PRO A 64 16.17 -2.00 13.42
N GLY A 65 16.83 -1.53 12.36
CA GLY A 65 16.53 -1.95 10.99
C GLY A 65 17.19 -1.09 9.91
N PRO A 66 17.08 -1.47 8.63
CA PRO A 66 17.56 -0.66 7.51
C PRO A 66 16.68 0.58 7.30
N HIS A 67 17.29 1.70 6.93
CA HIS A 67 16.62 3.00 6.73
C HIS A 67 15.91 3.13 5.38
N ASP A 68 15.70 2.03 4.66
CA ASP A 68 15.19 2.01 3.28
C ASP A 68 13.74 2.51 3.18
N ALA A 69 13.02 2.55 4.29
CA ALA A 69 11.63 3.01 4.40
C ALA A 69 11.48 4.46 4.91
N ASN A 70 12.58 5.20 5.15
CA ASN A 70 12.49 6.59 5.63
C ASN A 70 11.76 7.53 4.64
N ALA A 71 11.79 7.22 3.34
CA ALA A 71 11.13 8.01 2.31
C ALA A 71 9.59 8.09 2.46
N TYR A 72 8.97 7.20 3.24
CA TYR A 72 7.54 7.29 3.57
C TYR A 72 7.24 8.51 4.46
N PHE A 73 8.18 8.92 5.32
CA PHE A 73 8.01 10.14 6.12
C PHE A 73 8.02 11.38 5.22
N ASP A 74 8.92 11.45 4.24
CA ASP A 74 8.95 12.55 3.27
C ASP A 74 7.65 12.58 2.45
N SER A 75 7.21 11.42 1.96
CA SER A 75 5.95 11.27 1.23
C SER A 75 4.74 11.73 2.07
N PHE A 76 4.74 11.41 3.37
CA PHE A 76 3.70 11.85 4.31
C PHE A 76 3.74 13.36 4.53
N VAL A 77 4.92 13.95 4.73
CA VAL A 77 5.09 15.40 4.90
C VAL A 77 4.59 16.15 3.67
N ASP A 78 4.92 15.68 2.47
CA ASP A 78 4.49 16.31 1.23
C ASP A 78 2.97 16.18 1.01
N LEU A 79 2.38 15.06 1.40
CA LEU A 79 0.93 14.87 1.43
C LEU A 79 0.25 15.89 2.35
N VAL A 80 0.74 16.04 3.59
CA VAL A 80 0.20 17.01 4.56
C VAL A 80 0.33 18.44 4.05
N ARG A 81 1.50 18.81 3.49
CA ARG A 81 1.73 20.13 2.89
C ARG A 81 0.76 20.40 1.74
N SER A 82 0.50 19.40 0.90
CA SER A 82 -0.47 19.49 -0.20
C SER A 82 -1.88 19.76 0.32
N LEU A 83 -2.31 19.06 1.39
CA LEU A 83 -3.62 19.25 1.99
C LEU A 83 -3.80 20.63 2.62
N ILE A 84 -2.77 21.17 3.26
CA ILE A 84 -2.78 22.52 3.84
C ILE A 84 -2.90 23.57 2.72
N ARG A 85 -2.12 23.44 1.64
CA ARG A 85 -2.18 24.37 0.49
C ARG A 85 -3.53 24.33 -0.22
N ASN A 86 -4.14 23.16 -0.34
CA ASN A 86 -5.38 22.96 -1.11
C ASN A 86 -6.67 23.21 -0.31
N GLY A 87 -6.57 23.64 0.97
CA GLY A 87 -7.73 24.03 1.77
C GLY A 87 -8.73 22.89 1.96
N SER A 88 -8.31 21.78 2.59
CA SER A 88 -9.13 20.70 3.17
C SER A 88 -10.57 20.54 2.61
N ARG A 89 -10.72 20.10 1.36
CA ARG A 89 -11.98 19.50 0.88
C ARG A 89 -12.08 18.09 1.47
N ARG A 90 -12.74 17.96 2.61
CA ARG A 90 -13.11 16.63 3.13
C ARG A 90 -14.00 15.93 2.09
N PRO A 91 -13.68 14.72 1.63
CA PRO A 91 -14.68 13.87 0.99
C PRO A 91 -15.76 13.59 2.05
N ARG A 92 -17.04 13.84 1.72
CA ARG A 92 -18.13 13.38 2.59
C ARG A 92 -18.20 11.87 2.45
N ALA A 93 -18.09 11.17 3.59
CA ALA A 93 -18.49 9.77 3.71
C ALA A 93 -20.00 9.63 3.48
#